data_AF-A0A4Q3THQ0-F1
#
_entry.id   AF-A0A4Q3THQ0-F1
#
_cell.length_a   1.000
_cell.length_b   1.000
_cell.length_c   1.000
_cell.angle_alpha   90.00
_cell.angle_beta   90.00
_cell.angle_gamma   90.00
#
_symmetry.space_group_name_H-M   'P 1'
#
loop_
_entity.id
_entity.type
_entity.pdbx_description
1 polymer ?
#
loop_
_entity_poly.entity_id
_entity_poly.type
_entity_poly.pdbx_seq_one_letter_code
_entity_poly.pdbx_strand_id
1 'polypeptide(L)'
;EEGPPAYIWTALDVLKVERIDHGVQAIQDPALMRRLAQDRIALTVCPLSNLKLCVFPDLAQHNLRELLDAGLAVTINSDDPAYFGGYMNDNFTQTFAAVGMDARHAYTLARNSFEASFIDEAAKTRYVDRLNDCFEVFRRQPSRRDA
;
A
#
# COMPACT_ATOMS: atom_id res chain seq x y z
N GLU A 1 -0.85 -4.13 13.19
CA GLU A 1 -1.97 -3.26 12.81
C GLU A 1 -2.35 -2.24 13.89
N GLU A 2 -2.76 -2.67 15.09
CA GLU A 2 -3.25 -1.79 16.16
C GLU A 2 -2.17 -1.25 17.11
N GLY A 3 -0.98 -1.88 17.11
CA GLY A 3 0.10 -1.55 18.04
C GLY A 3 0.75 -0.17 17.78
N PRO A 4 1.36 0.44 18.82
CA PRO A 4 1.99 1.75 18.70
C PRO A 4 3.25 1.73 17.83
N PRO A 5 3.72 2.90 17.33
CA PRO A 5 4.95 3.03 16.56
C PRO A 5 6.20 2.36 17.18
N ALA A 6 6.27 2.26 18.52
CA ALA A 6 7.37 1.61 19.22
C ALA A 6 7.59 0.13 18.81
N TYR A 7 6.53 -0.57 18.41
CA TYR A 7 6.65 -1.94 17.90
C TYR A 7 7.31 -1.98 16.52
N ILE A 8 7.04 -0.97 15.68
CA ILE A 8 7.68 -0.84 14.37
C ILE A 8 9.18 -0.55 14.55
N TRP A 9 9.54 0.41 15.43
CA TRP A 9 10.94 0.66 15.79
C TRP A 9 11.64 -0.61 16.27
N THR A 10 11.02 -1.38 17.16
CA THR A 10 11.60 -2.62 17.68
C THR A 10 11.80 -3.65 16.55
N ALA A 11 10.83 -3.80 15.65
CA ALA A 11 10.96 -4.70 14.51
C ALA A 11 12.13 -4.28 13.58
N LEU A 12 12.28 -2.99 13.33
CA LEU A 12 13.38 -2.45 12.51
C LEU A 12 14.73 -2.58 13.21
N ASP A 13 14.85 -2.18 14.47
CA ASP A 13 16.13 -2.02 15.14
C ASP A 13 16.65 -3.29 15.81
N VAL A 14 15.75 -4.16 16.26
CA VAL A 14 16.10 -5.41 16.94
C VAL A 14 16.01 -6.59 15.97
N LEU A 15 14.87 -6.75 15.29
CA LEU A 15 14.63 -7.90 14.42
C LEU A 15 15.20 -7.72 13.01
N LYS A 16 15.55 -6.49 12.61
CA LYS A 16 16.12 -6.17 11.29
C LYS A 16 15.23 -6.61 10.13
N VAL A 17 13.92 -6.41 10.28
CA VAL A 17 12.94 -6.78 9.24
C VAL A 17 13.11 -5.95 7.97
N GLU A 18 12.84 -6.58 6.83
CA GLU A 18 12.88 -5.93 5.50
C GLU A 18 11.53 -5.30 5.11
N ARG A 19 10.47 -5.63 5.85
CA ARG A 19 9.09 -5.17 5.63
C ARG A 19 8.32 -5.12 6.94
N ILE A 20 7.34 -4.21 7.01
CA ILE A 20 6.39 -4.12 8.13
C ILE A 20 5.01 -4.45 7.60
N ASP A 21 4.36 -5.44 8.22
CA ASP A 21 2.99 -5.74 7.85
C ASP A 21 2.01 -4.74 8.49
N HIS A 22 1.01 -4.30 7.72
CA HIS A 22 0.10 -3.19 8.01
C HIS A 22 0.80 -1.82 8.11
N GLY A 23 1.43 -1.51 9.25
CA GLY A 23 2.19 -0.26 9.45
C GLY A 23 1.40 1.06 9.53
N VAL A 24 0.06 1.03 9.47
CA VAL A 24 -0.79 2.25 9.42
C VAL A 24 -0.63 3.19 10.63
N GLN A 25 -0.19 2.67 11.78
CA GLN A 25 0.05 3.48 12.98
C GLN A 25 1.35 4.28 12.93
N ALA A 26 2.22 4.06 11.94
CA ALA A 26 3.46 4.82 11.77
C ALA A 26 3.22 6.34 11.66
N ILE A 27 2.03 6.74 11.21
CA ILE A 27 1.63 8.13 11.07
C ILE A 27 1.66 8.94 12.36
N GLN A 28 1.55 8.26 13.51
CA GLN A 28 1.62 8.91 14.83
C GLN A 28 3.05 9.34 15.20
N ASP A 29 4.06 8.88 14.46
CA ASP A 29 5.47 9.21 14.68
C ASP A 29 6.10 9.76 13.38
N PRO A 30 6.23 11.10 13.26
CA PRO A 30 6.85 11.72 12.09
C PRO A 30 8.31 11.31 11.85
N ALA A 31 9.07 10.93 12.89
CA ALA A 31 10.44 10.47 12.73
C ALA A 31 10.48 9.06 12.12
N LEU A 32 9.58 8.18 12.57
CA LEU A 32 9.40 6.86 11.98
C LEU A 32 8.94 6.95 10.52
N MET A 33 7.97 7.80 10.21
CA MET A 33 7.53 8.05 8.82
C MET A 33 8.70 8.43 7.90
N ARG A 34 9.55 9.38 8.33
CA ARG A 34 10.75 9.78 7.58
C ARG A 34 11.72 8.62 7.39
N ARG A 35 11.93 7.82 8.44
CA ARG A 35 12.81 6.65 8.39
C ARG A 35 12.31 5.61 7.38
N LEU A 36 11.03 5.25 7.46
CA LEU A 36 10.38 4.28 6.57
C LEU A 36 10.45 4.73 5.10
N ALA A 37 10.20 6.01 4.83
CA ALA A 37 10.31 6.56 3.48
C ALA A 37 11.74 6.56 2.95
N GLN A 38 12.71 7.00 3.77
CA GLN A 38 14.12 7.08 3.38
C GLN A 38 14.71 5.70 3.07
N ASP A 39 14.41 4.72 3.91
CA ASP A 39 14.90 3.34 3.76
C ASP A 39 14.08 2.53 2.75
N ARG A 40 12.95 3.07 2.29
CA ARG A 40 11.94 2.36 1.50
C ARG A 40 11.48 1.04 2.12
N ILE A 41 11.34 0.98 3.45
CA ILE A 41 10.73 -0.17 4.12
C ILE A 41 9.25 -0.23 3.74
N ALA A 42 8.84 -1.35 3.19
CA ALA A 42 7.49 -1.49 2.70
C ALA A 42 6.46 -1.70 3.82
N LEU A 43 5.28 -1.10 3.64
CA LEU A 43 4.12 -1.27 4.52
C LEU A 43 3.02 -2.04 3.79
N THR A 44 2.67 -3.25 4.24
CA THR A 44 1.60 -4.07 3.62
C THR A 44 0.23 -3.71 4.18
N VAL A 45 -0.34 -2.61 3.68
CA VAL A 45 -1.61 -2.09 4.18
C VAL A 45 -2.78 -2.93 3.68
N CYS A 46 -3.73 -3.23 4.57
CA CYS A 46 -4.88 -4.09 4.30
C CYS A 46 -6.19 -3.35 4.57
N PRO A 47 -6.67 -2.48 3.66
CA PRO A 47 -7.72 -1.51 3.99
C PRO A 47 -9.04 -2.11 4.49
N LEU A 48 -9.50 -3.21 3.88
CA LEU A 48 -10.74 -3.86 4.32
C LEU A 48 -10.56 -4.60 5.65
N SER A 49 -9.37 -5.12 5.94
CA SER A 49 -9.02 -5.64 7.28
C SER A 49 -9.03 -4.51 8.31
N ASN A 50 -8.40 -3.37 8.00
CA ASN A 50 -8.35 -2.20 8.88
C ASN A 50 -9.73 -1.63 9.22
N LEU A 51 -10.65 -1.65 8.25
CA LEU A 51 -12.06 -1.33 8.49
C LEU A 51 -12.73 -2.38 9.37
N LYS A 52 -12.53 -3.67 9.08
CA LYS A 52 -13.27 -4.74 9.73
C LYS A 52 -12.84 -5.00 11.17
N LEU A 53 -11.58 -4.71 11.48
CA LEU A 53 -10.99 -4.76 12.82
C LEU A 53 -11.12 -3.42 13.56
N CYS A 54 -11.87 -2.45 13.01
CA CYS A 54 -12.13 -1.15 13.62
C CYS A 54 -10.87 -0.30 13.88
N VAL A 55 -9.78 -0.53 13.15
CA VAL A 55 -8.60 0.35 13.17
C VAL A 55 -8.93 1.69 12.53
N PHE A 56 -9.77 1.69 11.51
CA PHE A 56 -10.50 2.87 11.06
C PHE A 56 -12.01 2.61 11.18
N PRO A 57 -12.80 3.57 11.68
CA PRO A 57 -14.25 3.40 11.79
C PRO A 57 -14.96 3.48 10.43
N ASP A 58 -14.32 4.09 9.43
CA ASP A 58 -14.82 4.23 8.07
C ASP A 58 -13.63 4.23 7.08
N LEU A 59 -13.82 3.65 5.89
CA LEU A 59 -12.79 3.59 4.86
C LEU A 59 -12.40 4.98 4.34
N ALA A 60 -13.32 5.96 4.38
CA ALA A 60 -13.04 7.35 4.01
C ALA A 60 -12.07 8.05 4.99
N GLN A 61 -11.87 7.49 6.18
CA GLN A 61 -10.88 7.96 7.16
C GLN A 61 -9.55 7.21 7.06
N HIS A 62 -9.42 6.25 6.15
CA HIS A 62 -8.21 5.46 6.02
C HIS A 62 -7.04 6.33 5.54
N ASN A 63 -5.91 6.26 6.25
CA ASN A 63 -4.72 7.05 5.96
C ASN A 63 -3.85 6.54 4.78
N LEU A 64 -4.35 5.63 3.94
CA LEU A 64 -3.55 4.98 2.89
C LEU A 64 -2.93 6.02 1.96
N ARG A 65 -3.74 6.99 1.55
CA ARG A 65 -3.30 8.06 0.65
C ARG A 65 -2.24 8.95 1.31
N GLU A 66 -2.42 9.27 2.59
CA GLU A 66 -1.47 10.12 3.33
C GLU A 66 -0.10 9.45 3.47
N LEU A 67 -0.07 8.14 3.75
CA LEU A 67 1.18 7.37 3.80
C LEU A 67 1.89 7.36 2.43
N LEU A 68 1.12 7.16 1.35
CA LEU A 68 1.66 7.15 -0.01
C LEU A 68 2.17 8.53 -0.43
N ASP A 69 1.42 9.60 -0.15
CA ASP A 69 1.78 10.98 -0.45
C ASP A 69 3.01 11.44 0.36
N ALA A 70 3.22 10.87 1.55
CA ALA A 70 4.44 11.06 2.36
C ALA A 70 5.67 10.30 1.83
N GLY A 71 5.54 9.57 0.72
CA GLY A 71 6.65 8.88 0.03
C GLY A 71 6.98 7.50 0.60
N LEU A 72 6.15 6.95 1.49
CA LEU A 72 6.37 5.60 2.02
C LEU A 72 6.12 4.54 0.92
N ALA A 73 6.85 3.43 1.01
CA ALA A 73 6.70 2.27 0.11
C ALA A 73 5.47 1.43 0.50
N VAL A 74 4.28 1.99 0.31
CA VAL A 74 3.03 1.31 0.69
C VAL A 74 2.55 0.35 -0.40
N THR A 75 1.95 -0.78 0.01
CA THR A 75 1.24 -1.72 -0.85
C THR A 75 -0.20 -1.91 -0.36
N ILE A 76 -1.10 -2.37 -1.23
CA ILE A 76 -2.43 -2.86 -0.84
C ILE A 76 -2.41 -4.38 -0.84
N ASN A 77 -2.96 -4.97 0.22
CA ASN A 77 -3.10 -6.41 0.42
C ASN A 77 -4.52 -6.73 0.95
N SER A 78 -4.93 -8.00 0.86
CA SER A 78 -6.29 -8.43 1.26
C SER A 78 -6.38 -9.06 2.64
N ASP A 79 -5.24 -9.36 3.26
CA ASP A 79 -5.16 -10.09 4.53
C ASP A 79 -5.93 -11.44 4.43
N ASP A 80 -7.00 -11.62 5.21
CA ASP A 80 -7.93 -12.75 5.12
C ASP A 80 -9.22 -12.39 4.33
N PRO A 81 -9.20 -12.38 2.98
CA PRO A 81 -10.28 -11.83 2.16
C PRO A 81 -11.65 -12.48 2.38
N ALA A 82 -11.67 -13.76 2.77
CA ALA A 82 -12.89 -14.50 3.07
C ALA A 82 -13.63 -13.94 4.30
N TYR A 83 -12.91 -13.31 5.24
CA TYR A 83 -13.47 -12.74 6.47
C TYR A 83 -13.68 -11.23 6.37
N PHE A 84 -12.88 -10.54 5.56
CA PHE A 84 -12.87 -9.07 5.48
C PHE A 84 -13.66 -8.50 4.30
N GLY A 85 -14.37 -9.34 3.56
CA GLY A 85 -15.44 -8.91 2.64
C GLY A 85 -14.94 -8.40 1.28
N GLY A 86 -13.71 -8.71 0.88
CA GLY A 86 -13.20 -8.37 -0.43
C GLY A 86 -11.82 -8.94 -0.72
N TYR A 87 -11.60 -9.31 -1.98
CA TYR A 87 -10.28 -9.75 -2.47
C TYR A 87 -9.42 -8.54 -2.85
N MET A 88 -8.31 -8.77 -3.56
CA MET A 88 -7.38 -7.71 -3.95
C MET A 88 -8.06 -6.53 -4.67
N ASN A 89 -8.87 -6.81 -5.69
CA ASN A 89 -9.51 -5.75 -6.47
C ASN A 89 -10.48 -4.90 -5.63
N ASP A 90 -11.19 -5.50 -4.68
CA ASP A 90 -12.09 -4.78 -3.77
C ASP A 90 -11.33 -3.83 -2.85
N ASN A 91 -10.18 -4.27 -2.33
CA ASN A 91 -9.31 -3.41 -1.52
C ASN A 91 -8.80 -2.20 -2.32
N PHE A 92 -8.51 -2.36 -3.62
CA PHE A 92 -8.18 -1.23 -4.48
C PHE A 92 -9.40 -0.33 -4.74
N THR A 93 -10.47 -0.88 -5.29
CA THR A 93 -11.59 -0.09 -5.83
C THR A 93 -12.38 0.62 -4.74
N GLN A 94 -12.68 -0.05 -3.63
CA GLN A 94 -13.44 0.53 -2.52
C GLN A 94 -12.62 1.61 -1.81
N THR A 95 -11.35 1.33 -1.51
CA THR A 95 -10.47 2.30 -0.83
C THR A 95 -10.26 3.53 -1.72
N PHE A 96 -10.02 3.34 -3.01
CA PHE A 96 -9.79 4.47 -3.92
C PHE A 96 -11.02 5.36 -4.04
N ALA A 97 -12.20 4.76 -4.12
CA ALA A 97 -13.46 5.49 -4.11
C ALA A 97 -13.65 6.28 -2.80
N ALA A 98 -13.26 5.70 -1.66
CA ALA A 98 -13.41 6.31 -0.34
C ALA A 98 -12.43 7.46 -0.08
N VAL A 99 -11.16 7.35 -0.50
CA VAL A 99 -10.09 8.33 -0.19
C VAL A 99 -9.62 9.15 -1.39
N GLY A 100 -10.32 9.06 -2.51
CA GLY A 100 -10.08 9.89 -3.71
C GLY A 100 -8.77 9.57 -4.42
N MET A 101 -8.39 8.29 -4.52
CA MET A 101 -7.21 7.84 -5.25
C MET A 101 -7.55 7.50 -6.70
N ASP A 102 -6.56 7.63 -7.58
CA ASP A 102 -6.68 7.47 -9.03
C ASP A 102 -5.74 6.38 -9.58
N ALA A 103 -5.77 6.17 -10.89
CA ALA A 103 -4.94 5.15 -11.55
C ALA A 103 -3.42 5.34 -11.34
N ARG A 104 -2.92 6.56 -11.11
CA ARG A 104 -1.50 6.79 -10.81
C ARG A 104 -1.13 6.27 -9.42
N HIS A 105 -2.06 6.36 -8.47
CA HIS A 105 -1.88 5.74 -7.17
C HIS A 105 -1.85 4.22 -7.30
N ALA A 106 -2.72 3.63 -8.13
CA ALA A 106 -2.69 2.18 -8.41
C ALA A 106 -1.34 1.74 -9.00
N TYR A 107 -0.80 2.49 -9.97
CA TYR A 107 0.53 2.22 -10.52
C TYR A 107 1.60 2.23 -9.42
N THR A 108 1.59 3.25 -8.56
CA THR A 108 2.59 3.39 -7.49
C THR A 108 2.51 2.25 -6.48
N LEU A 109 1.30 1.89 -6.04
CA LEU A 109 1.07 0.77 -5.12
C LEU A 109 1.48 -0.58 -5.73
N ALA A 110 1.18 -0.81 -7.01
CA ALA A 110 1.59 -2.03 -7.71
C ALA A 110 3.12 -2.08 -7.93
N ARG A 111 3.74 -0.95 -8.22
CA ARG A 111 5.20 -0.86 -8.36
C ARG A 111 5.89 -1.17 -7.02
N ASN A 112 5.42 -0.54 -5.95
CA ASN A 112 5.92 -0.80 -4.59
C ASN A 112 5.80 -2.29 -4.23
N SER A 113 4.72 -2.98 -4.63
CA SER A 113 4.56 -4.40 -4.30
C SER A 113 5.54 -5.33 -5.01
N PHE A 114 5.93 -5.03 -6.25
CA PHE A 114 7.00 -5.76 -6.92
C PHE A 114 8.37 -5.43 -6.33
N GLU A 115 8.68 -4.16 -6.09
CA GLU A 115 9.95 -3.73 -5.49
C GLU A 115 10.17 -4.35 -4.09
N ALA A 116 9.10 -4.42 -3.29
CA ALA A 116 9.09 -4.97 -1.92
C ALA A 116 8.94 -6.48 -1.84
N SER A 117 8.76 -7.18 -2.97
CA SER A 117 8.62 -8.63 -2.97
C SER A 117 9.97 -9.33 -2.70
N PHE A 118 9.92 -10.57 -2.23
CA PHE A 118 11.11 -11.39 -1.95
C PHE A 118 11.53 -12.25 -3.16
N ILE A 119 11.12 -11.88 -4.37
CA ILE A 119 11.60 -12.50 -5.60
C ILE A 119 12.97 -11.92 -5.99
N ASP A 120 13.68 -12.58 -6.90
CA ASP A 120 14.95 -12.09 -7.39
C ASP A 120 14.82 -10.79 -8.23
N GLU A 121 15.92 -10.05 -8.33
CA GLU A 121 15.95 -8.74 -9.03
C GLU A 121 15.60 -8.82 -10.52
N ALA A 122 15.89 -9.94 -11.18
CA ALA A 122 15.53 -10.14 -12.58
C ALA A 122 14.01 -10.31 -12.74
N ALA A 123 13.37 -11.03 -11.81
CA ALA A 123 11.92 -11.15 -11.74
C ALA A 123 11.26 -9.81 -11.38
N LYS A 124 11.80 -9.05 -10.42
CA LYS A 124 11.31 -7.70 -10.10
C LYS A 124 11.33 -6.79 -11.32
N THR A 125 12.48 -6.70 -12.00
CA THR A 125 12.65 -5.90 -13.23
C THR A 125 11.59 -6.28 -14.27
N ARG A 126 11.46 -7.58 -14.55
CA ARG A 126 10.47 -8.10 -15.51
C ARG A 126 9.02 -7.71 -15.15
N TYR A 127 8.63 -7.76 -13.88
CA TYR A 127 7.27 -7.38 -13.47
C TYR A 127 7.05 -5.86 -13.50
N VAL A 128 8.06 -5.06 -13.12
CA VAL A 128 8.01 -3.60 -13.24
C VAL A 128 7.89 -3.18 -14.69
N ASP A 129 8.62 -3.81 -15.62
CA ASP A 129 8.49 -3.54 -17.05
C ASP A 129 7.09 -3.86 -17.56
N ARG A 130 6.54 -5.02 -17.20
CA ARG A 130 5.15 -5.37 -17.54
C ARG A 130 4.13 -4.40 -16.98
N LEU A 131 4.36 -3.88 -15.77
CA LEU A 131 3.52 -2.87 -15.16
C LEU A 131 3.60 -1.54 -15.95
N ASN A 132 4.80 -1.13 -16.34
CA ASN A 132 5.02 0.06 -17.17
C ASN A 132 4.26 -0.04 -18.50
N ASP A 133 4.39 -1.17 -19.20
CA ASP A 133 3.68 -1.41 -20.47
C ASP A 133 2.17 -1.36 -20.29
N CYS A 134 1.65 -2.03 -19.26
CA CYS A 134 0.22 -2.02 -18.94
C CYS A 134 -0.30 -0.60 -18.69
N PHE A 135 0.45 0.19 -17.90
CA PHE A 135 0.04 1.54 -17.56
C PHE A 135 0.14 2.50 -18.74
N GLU A 136 1.14 2.36 -19.60
CA GLU A 136 1.25 3.13 -20.84
C GLU A 136 0.10 2.84 -21.81
N VAL A 137 -0.30 1.56 -21.95
CA VAL A 137 -1.50 1.20 -22.72
C VAL A 137 -2.75 1.84 -22.12
N PHE A 138 -2.92 1.75 -20.79
CA PHE A 138 -4.06 2.37 -20.10
C PHE A 138 -4.13 3.89 -20.34
N ARG A 139 -3.00 4.60 -20.23
CA ARG A 139 -2.93 6.06 -20.45
C ARG A 139 -3.28 6.49 -21.87
N ARG A 140 -3.07 5.61 -22.86
CA ARG A 140 -3.37 5.88 -24.28
C ARG A 140 -4.81 5.58 -24.66
N GLN A 141 -5.58 4.89 -23.81
CA GLN A 141 -6.99 4.65 -24.10
C GLN A 141 -7.78 5.96 -24.00
N PRO A 142 -8.61 6.30 -25.01
CA PRO A 142 -9.46 7.47 -24.93
C PRO A 142 -10.41 7.34 -23.72
N SER A 143 -10.63 8.46 -23.03
CA SER A 143 -11.51 8.52 -21.87
C SER A 143 -12.90 7.99 -22.26
N ARG A 144 -13.40 6.97 -21.54
CA ARG A 144 -14.78 6.47 -21.71
C ARG A 144 -15.85 7.45 -21.21
N ARG A 145 -15.50 8.71 -20.89
CA ARG A 145 -16.47 9.73 -20.46
C ARG A 145 -17.13 10.49 -21.61
N ASP A 146 -16.80 10.17 -22.86
CA ASP A 146 -17.38 10.80 -24.07
C ASP A 146 -18.21 9.84 -24.94
N ALA A 147 -18.81 8.80 -24.35
CA ALA A 147 -19.74 7.88 -25.03
C ALA A 147 -21.04 7.70 -24.25
#